data_AF-A0A940AL36-F1
#
_entry.id   AF-A0A940AL36-F1
#
_cell.length_a   1.000
_cell.length_b   1.000
_cell.length_c   1.000
_cell.angle_alpha   90.00
_cell.angle_beta   90.00
_cell.angle_gamma   90.00
#
_symmetry.space_group_name_H-M   'P 1'
#
loop_
_entity.id
_entity.type
_entity.pdbx_description
1 polymer ?
#
loop_
_entity_poly.entity_id
_entity_poly.type
_entity_poly.pdbx_seq_one_letter_code
_entity_poly.pdbx_strand_id
1 'polypeptide(L)'
;MSEIKVLDNGNVLVTFPISLRFRSGRRRVIFSENDTLGIDPLVINLARAFRWQELIDSGTYRNTIELAKAIGKDHAFVARTVRLTLLAPEIIHAILAGTLRKSIPMEKLRKEMPARWEDQKKLFGIE
;
A
#
# COMPACT_ATOMS: atom_id res chain seq x y z
N MET A 1 15.47 11.72 -22.51
CA MET A 1 16.90 11.38 -22.33
C MET A 1 17.53 12.41 -21.41
N SER A 2 18.39 12.00 -20.50
CA SER A 2 19.17 12.93 -19.67
C SER A 2 20.35 13.48 -20.47
N GLU A 3 20.61 14.78 -20.37
CA GLU A 3 21.76 15.47 -20.98
C GLU A 3 22.72 15.92 -19.87
N ILE A 4 24.02 15.69 -20.05
CA ILE A 4 25.06 16.12 -19.10
C ILE A 4 25.99 17.09 -19.85
N LYS A 5 26.19 18.28 -19.28
CA LYS A 5 27.08 19.32 -19.79
C LYS A 5 28.06 19.73 -18.70
N VAL A 6 29.33 19.87 -19.03
CA VAL A 6 30.32 20.50 -18.15
C VAL A 6 30.34 21.99 -18.47
N LEU A 7 30.20 22.83 -17.45
CA LEU A 7 30.16 24.29 -17.56
C LEU A 7 31.59 24.86 -17.48
N ASP A 8 31.77 26.06 -18.02
CA ASP A 8 33.08 26.74 -18.10
C ASP A 8 33.73 27.01 -16.73
N ASN A 9 32.94 27.01 -15.66
CA ASN A 9 33.40 27.13 -14.27
C ASN A 9 33.78 25.78 -13.63
N GLY A 10 33.80 24.70 -14.40
CA GLY A 10 34.10 23.34 -13.94
C GLY A 10 32.93 22.60 -13.29
N ASN A 11 31.75 23.21 -13.19
CA ASN A 11 30.56 22.56 -12.62
C ASN A 11 29.87 21.66 -13.65
N VAL A 12 29.12 20.66 -13.18
CA VAL A 12 28.37 19.75 -14.05
C VAL A 12 26.88 20.10 -14.02
N LEU A 13 26.31 20.41 -15.19
CA LEU A 13 24.89 20.59 -15.42
C LEU A 13 24.27 19.27 -15.93
N VAL A 14 23.37 18.68 -15.15
CA VAL A 14 22.61 17.49 -15.53
C VAL A 14 21.16 17.88 -15.76
N THR A 15 20.67 17.71 -16.99
CA THR A 15 19.27 17.91 -17.37
C THR A 15 18.59 16.57 -17.53
N PHE A 16 17.47 16.33 -16.86
CA PHE A 16 16.70 15.09 -16.98
C PHE A 16 15.20 15.39 -17.00
N PRO A 17 14.41 14.62 -17.78
CA PRO A 17 12.96 14.78 -17.79
C PRO A 17 12.38 14.30 -16.45
N ILE A 18 11.80 15.21 -15.66
CA ILE A 18 11.07 14.86 -14.44
C ILE A 18 9.57 14.92 -14.66
N SER A 19 8.84 14.01 -14.02
CA SER A 19 7.40 14.13 -13.86
C SER A 19 7.07 14.40 -12.39
N LEU A 20 6.42 15.53 -12.12
CA LEU A 20 5.92 15.85 -10.78
C LEU A 20 4.52 15.25 -10.63
N ARG A 21 4.34 14.34 -9.67
CA ARG A 21 3.02 13.80 -9.32
C ARG A 21 2.72 14.02 -7.84
N PHE A 22 1.45 14.30 -7.55
CA PHE A 22 0.95 14.37 -6.17
C PHE A 22 0.48 12.98 -5.75
N ARG A 23 1.07 12.42 -4.69
CA ARG A 23 0.62 11.14 -4.10
C ARG A 23 0.53 11.31 -2.59
N SER A 24 -0.62 10.97 -2.02
CA SER A 24 -0.88 11.07 -0.56
C SER A 24 -0.58 12.47 0.02
N GLY A 25 -1.00 13.53 -0.68
CA GLY A 25 -0.84 14.91 -0.21
C GLY A 25 0.58 15.47 -0.27
N ARG A 26 1.56 14.72 -0.79
CA ARG A 26 2.95 15.19 -0.97
C ARG A 26 3.32 15.18 -2.45
N ARG A 27 4.00 16.25 -2.90
CA ARG A 27 4.64 16.27 -4.23
C ARG A 27 5.85 15.34 -4.20
N ARG A 28 5.92 14.41 -5.15
CA ARG A 28 7.09 13.58 -5.37
C ARG A 28 7.58 13.78 -6.79
N VAL A 29 8.91 13.86 -6.93
CA VAL A 29 9.61 13.82 -8.21
C VAL A 29 9.71 12.36 -8.59
N ILE A 30 9.13 11.99 -9.73
CA ILE A 30 9.16 10.64 -10.29
C ILE A 30 10.12 10.66 -11.47
N PHE A 31 11.10 9.75 -11.47
CA PHE A 31 12.28 9.79 -12.33
C PHE A 31 12.22 8.85 -13.55
N SER A 32 11.13 8.09 -13.70
CA SER A 32 10.91 7.18 -14.83
C SER A 32 9.41 6.94 -15.02
N GLU A 33 8.94 6.76 -16.26
CA GLU A 33 7.59 6.23 -16.52
C GLU A 33 7.37 4.86 -15.84
N ASN A 34 8.47 4.15 -15.52
CA ASN A 34 8.49 2.85 -14.84
C ASN A 34 8.97 2.93 -13.38
N ASP A 35 8.72 4.04 -12.67
CA ASP A 35 9.05 4.20 -11.24
C ASP A 35 8.16 3.29 -10.37
N THR A 36 8.54 2.00 -10.31
CA THR A 36 7.80 0.89 -9.70
C THR A 36 6.34 0.82 -10.13
N LEU A 37 6.06 -0.06 -11.11
CA LEU A 37 4.75 -0.62 -11.49
C LEU A 37 3.58 -0.02 -10.70
N GLY A 38 2.64 0.65 -11.37
CA GLY A 38 1.46 1.32 -10.81
C GLY A 38 0.48 0.45 -10.00
N ILE A 39 1.01 -0.40 -9.12
CA ILE A 39 0.34 -1.26 -8.17
C ILE A 39 -0.18 -0.36 -7.07
N ASP A 40 -1.49 -0.46 -6.87
CA ASP A 40 -2.20 0.26 -5.82
C ASP A 40 -1.56 -0.09 -4.45
N PRO A 41 -1.19 0.90 -3.61
CA PRO A 41 -0.70 0.65 -2.26
C PRO A 41 -1.63 -0.24 -1.44
N LEU A 42 -2.92 -0.25 -1.75
CA LEU A 42 -3.90 -1.10 -1.11
C LEU A 42 -3.67 -2.58 -1.43
N VAL A 43 -3.33 -2.91 -2.69
CA VAL A 43 -2.95 -4.26 -3.11
C VAL A 43 -1.69 -4.73 -2.38
N ILE A 44 -0.69 -3.85 -2.23
CA ILE A 44 0.53 -4.17 -1.46
C ILE A 44 0.20 -4.47 0.00
N ASN A 45 -0.72 -3.72 0.60
CA ASN A 45 -1.11 -3.93 2.00
C ASN A 45 -1.95 -5.22 2.18
N LEU A 46 -2.79 -5.58 1.20
CA LEU A 46 -3.48 -6.88 1.19
C LEU A 46 -2.48 -8.04 1.11
N ALA A 47 -1.51 -7.97 0.18
CA ALA A 47 -0.48 -8.99 0.05
C ALA A 47 0.30 -9.17 1.36
N ARG A 48 0.67 -8.06 2.03
CA ARG A 48 1.29 -8.10 3.36
C ARG A 48 0.38 -8.73 4.41
N ALA A 49 -0.91 -8.37 4.42
CA ALA A 49 -1.87 -8.90 5.38
C ALA A 49 -1.93 -10.43 5.33
N PHE A 50 -2.11 -10.99 4.13
CA PHE A 50 -2.16 -12.44 3.93
C PHE A 50 -0.83 -13.11 4.25
N ARG A 51 0.29 -12.56 3.80
CA ARG A 51 1.61 -13.12 4.10
C ARG A 51 1.91 -13.12 5.61
N TRP A 52 1.52 -12.06 6.31
CA TRP A 52 1.74 -11.95 7.75
C TRP A 52 0.84 -12.87 8.54
N GLN A 53 -0.42 -13.04 8.12
CA GLN A 53 -1.32 -14.02 8.70
C GLN A 53 -0.78 -15.44 8.53
N GLU A 54 -0.31 -15.80 7.33
CA GLU A 54 0.30 -17.10 7.04
C GLU A 54 1.55 -17.38 7.91
N LEU A 55 2.40 -16.37 8.15
CA LEU A 55 3.57 -16.52 9.02
C LEU A 55 3.19 -16.73 10.49
N ILE A 56 2.05 -16.20 10.93
CA ILE A 56 1.52 -16.43 12.27
C ILE A 56 0.87 -17.82 12.34
N ASP A 57 0.05 -18.18 11.36
CA ASP A 57 -0.66 -19.46 11.32
C ASP A 57 0.28 -20.65 11.17
N SER A 58 1.40 -20.48 10.45
CA SER A 58 2.45 -21.48 10.34
C SER A 58 3.33 -21.63 11.59
N GLY A 59 3.13 -20.77 12.60
CA GLY A 59 3.92 -20.77 13.83
C GLY A 59 5.33 -20.17 13.68
N THR A 60 5.67 -19.60 12.52
CA THR A 60 6.94 -18.88 12.32
C THR A 60 7.07 -17.71 13.31
N TYR A 61 5.95 -17.05 13.59
CA TYR A 61 5.81 -16.10 14.69
C TYR A 61 4.60 -16.46 15.53
N ARG A 62 4.71 -16.40 16.86
CA ARG A 62 3.64 -16.78 17.78
C ARG A 62 2.44 -15.84 17.73
N ASN A 63 2.67 -14.56 17.44
CA ASN A 63 1.64 -13.53 17.39
C ASN A 63 2.10 -12.28 16.65
N THR A 64 1.18 -11.33 16.50
CA THR A 64 1.42 -10.03 15.87
C THR A 64 2.48 -9.17 16.58
N ILE A 65 2.68 -9.34 17.90
CA ILE A 65 3.69 -8.58 18.67
C ILE A 65 5.10 -9.04 18.28
N GLU A 66 5.30 -10.36 18.21
CA GLU A 66 6.59 -10.94 17.83
C GLU A 66 6.93 -10.62 16.38
N LEU A 67 5.96 -10.77 15.47
CA LEU A 67 6.12 -10.35 14.08
C LEU A 67 6.50 -8.87 13.97
N ALA A 68 5.80 -7.98 14.70
CA ALA A 68 6.06 -6.54 14.68
C ALA A 68 7.49 -6.19 15.12
N LYS A 69 7.98 -6.86 16.18
CA LYS A 69 9.38 -6.73 16.63
C LYS A 69 10.36 -7.19 15.54
N ALA A 70 10.10 -8.34 14.92
CA ALA A 70 10.97 -8.90 13.89
C ALA A 70 11.10 -8.00 12.65
N ILE A 71 10.03 -7.33 12.23
CA ILE A 71 10.02 -6.45 11.05
C ILE A 71 10.29 -4.97 11.37
N GLY A 72 10.54 -4.63 12.64
CA GLY A 72 10.79 -3.25 13.08
C GLY A 72 9.60 -2.31 12.85
N LYS A 73 8.37 -2.77 13.08
CA LYS A 73 7.14 -1.97 12.93
C LYS A 73 6.37 -1.88 14.23
N ASP A 74 5.53 -0.84 14.31
CA ASP A 74 4.57 -0.68 15.40
C ASP A 74 3.56 -1.84 15.42
N HIS A 75 3.26 -2.36 16.61
CA HIS A 75 2.34 -3.47 16.80
C HIS A 75 0.94 -3.15 16.27
N ALA A 76 0.42 -1.94 16.54
CA ALA A 76 -0.89 -1.55 16.08
C ALA A 76 -0.94 -1.45 14.55
N PHE A 77 0.15 -1.08 13.88
CA PHE A 77 0.24 -1.10 12.42
C PHE A 77 0.20 -2.54 11.86
N VAL A 78 0.93 -3.47 12.47
CA VAL A 78 0.91 -4.88 12.06
C VAL A 78 -0.46 -5.48 12.27
N ALA A 79 -1.06 -5.30 13.45
CA ALA A 79 -2.41 -5.78 13.76
C ALA A 79 -3.48 -5.18 12.83
N ARG A 80 -3.40 -3.88 12.50
CA ARG A 80 -4.29 -3.23 11.51
C ARG A 80 -4.12 -3.80 10.11
N THR A 81 -2.90 -4.16 9.73
CA THR A 81 -2.64 -4.73 8.40
C THR A 81 -3.15 -6.16 8.32
N VAL A 82 -2.86 -7.01 9.31
CA VAL A 82 -3.34 -8.39 9.37
C VAL A 82 -4.88 -8.45 9.36
N ARG A 83 -5.57 -7.52 10.02
CA ARG A 83 -7.04 -7.42 9.98
C ARG A 83 -7.64 -7.23 8.58
N LEU A 84 -6.87 -6.81 7.58
CA LEU A 84 -7.36 -6.74 6.20
C LEU A 84 -7.71 -8.11 5.62
N THR A 85 -7.21 -9.21 6.21
CA THR A 85 -7.61 -10.58 5.84
C THR A 85 -9.06 -10.90 6.20
N LEU A 86 -9.69 -10.13 7.10
CA LEU A 86 -11.08 -10.29 7.53
C LEU A 86 -12.10 -9.59 6.62
N LEU A 87 -11.62 -8.93 5.56
CA LEU A 87 -12.49 -8.29 4.57
C LEU A 87 -13.31 -9.33 3.82
N ALA A 88 -14.53 -8.96 3.45
CA ALA A 88 -15.36 -9.77 2.57
C ALA A 88 -14.61 -10.07 1.26
N PRO A 89 -14.66 -11.31 0.74
CA PRO A 89 -13.96 -11.68 -0.49
C PRO A 89 -14.25 -10.72 -1.65
N GLU A 90 -15.49 -10.26 -1.80
CA GLU A 90 -15.91 -9.34 -2.85
C GLU A 90 -15.20 -7.98 -2.76
N ILE A 91 -14.95 -7.49 -1.54
CA ILE A 91 -14.15 -6.27 -1.32
C ILE A 91 -12.71 -6.51 -1.75
N ILE A 92 -12.13 -7.67 -1.40
CA ILE A 92 -10.76 -8.03 -1.81
C ILE A 92 -10.67 -8.07 -3.34
N HIS A 93 -11.62 -8.73 -4.02
CA HIS A 93 -11.67 -8.76 -5.48
C HIS A 93 -11.82 -7.37 -6.09
N ALA A 94 -12.68 -6.51 -5.52
CA ALA A 94 -12.86 -5.13 -6.00
C ALA A 94 -11.58 -4.28 -5.83
N ILE A 95 -10.81 -4.52 -4.77
CA ILE A 95 -9.50 -3.89 -4.57
C ILE A 95 -8.50 -4.37 -5.62
N LEU A 96 -8.42 -5.67 -5.84
CA LEU A 96 -7.50 -6.26 -6.83
C LEU A 96 -7.84 -5.83 -8.26
N ALA A 97 -9.13 -5.69 -8.58
CA ALA A 97 -9.62 -5.21 -9.86
C ALA A 97 -9.49 -3.68 -10.04
N GLY A 98 -9.15 -2.93 -8.97
CA GLY A 98 -9.11 -1.47 -8.98
C GLY A 98 -10.48 -0.80 -9.21
N THR A 99 -11.58 -1.56 -9.04
CA THR A 99 -12.95 -1.11 -9.27
C THR A 99 -13.57 -0.48 -8.03
N LEU A 100 -12.97 -0.70 -6.85
CA LEU A 100 -13.38 -0.06 -5.62
C LEU A 100 -13.28 1.47 -5.79
N ARG A 101 -14.45 2.14 -5.87
CA ARG A 101 -14.65 3.53 -6.28
C ARG A 101 -13.49 4.43 -5.80
N LYS A 102 -12.70 4.93 -6.77
CA LYS A 102 -11.43 5.66 -6.57
C LYS A 102 -11.40 6.44 -5.24
N SER A 103 -10.57 5.99 -4.31
CA SER A 103 -10.20 6.65 -3.04
C SER A 103 -11.00 6.33 -1.77
N ILE A 104 -11.23 5.04 -1.47
CA ILE A 104 -11.37 4.66 -0.06
C ILE A 104 -9.99 4.72 0.61
N PRO A 105 -9.79 5.57 1.63
CA PRO A 105 -8.50 5.66 2.29
C PRO A 105 -8.22 4.36 3.06
N MET A 106 -6.98 3.89 2.99
CA MET A 106 -6.49 2.70 3.73
C MET A 106 -6.87 2.70 5.22
N GLU A 107 -6.98 3.87 5.84
CA GLU A 107 -7.36 3.99 7.26
C GLU A 107 -8.81 3.58 7.51
N LYS A 108 -9.72 3.75 6.54
CA LYS A 108 -11.12 3.29 6.65
C LYS A 108 -11.20 1.77 6.74
N LEU A 109 -10.36 1.07 5.98
CA LEU A 109 -10.27 -0.39 6.01
C LEU A 109 -9.59 -0.93 7.29
N ARG A 110 -8.86 -0.08 8.03
CA ARG A 110 -8.06 -0.48 9.20
C ARG A 110 -8.69 -0.13 10.55
N LYS A 111 -9.55 0.89 10.62
CA LYS A 111 -10.07 1.37 11.90
C LYS A 111 -11.29 0.59 12.37
N GLU A 112 -12.33 0.48 11.55
CA GLU A 112 -13.65 0.01 11.99
C GLU A 112 -14.37 -0.72 10.86
N MET A 113 -14.12 -2.02 10.73
CA MET A 113 -14.84 -2.88 9.79
C MET A 113 -15.85 -3.73 10.57
N PRO A 114 -17.12 -3.77 10.17
CA PRO A 114 -18.10 -4.70 10.75
C PRO A 114 -17.60 -6.14 10.67
N ALA A 115 -17.88 -6.95 11.70
CA ALA A 115 -17.51 -8.35 11.69
C ALA A 115 -18.27 -9.16 10.62
N ARG A 116 -19.50 -8.76 10.30
CA ARG A 116 -20.34 -9.42 9.29
C ARG A 116 -20.02 -8.89 7.90
N TRP A 117 -19.71 -9.78 6.96
CA TRP A 117 -19.42 -9.42 5.58
C TRP A 117 -20.55 -8.65 4.89
N GLU A 118 -21.82 -8.97 5.19
CA GLU A 118 -22.96 -8.22 4.63
C GLU A 118 -22.95 -6.73 5.01
N ASP A 119 -22.55 -6.43 6.24
CA ASP A 119 -22.44 -5.05 6.70
C ASP A 119 -21.22 -4.36 6.09
N GLN A 120 -20.13 -5.11 5.85
CA GLN A 120 -18.97 -4.59 5.10
C GLN A 120 -19.34 -4.25 3.65
N LYS A 121 -20.03 -5.15 2.96
CA LYS A 121 -20.49 -4.99 1.58
C LYS A 121 -21.39 -3.75 1.41
N LYS A 122 -22.35 -3.57 2.32
CA LYS A 122 -23.21 -2.36 2.38
C LYS A 122 -22.40 -1.07 2.53
N LEU A 123 -21.35 -1.05 3.35
CA LEU A 123 -20.48 0.14 3.52
C LEU A 123 -19.74 0.55 2.24
N PHE A 124 -19.56 -0.39 1.31
CA PHE A 124 -18.86 -0.17 0.05
C PHE A 124 -19.78 -0.17 -1.16
N GLY A 125 -21.09 -0.34 -0.98
CA GLY A 125 -22.06 -0.43 -2.07
C GLY A 125 -21.77 -1.60 -3.01
N ILE A 126 -21.27 -2.70 -2.45
CA ILE A 126 -21.09 -3.98 -3.14
C ILE A 126 -22.35 -4.79 -2.80
N GLU A 127 -23.18 -5.10 -3.80
CA GLU A 127 -24.33 -6.01 -3.66
C GLU A 127 -23.92 -7.44 -4.00
#